data_AF-A0A368N012-F1
#
_entry.id   AF-A0A368N012-F1
#
_cell.length_a   1.000
_cell.length_b   1.000
_cell.length_c   1.000
_cell.angle_alpha   90.00
_cell.angle_beta   90.00
_cell.angle_gamma   90.00
#
_symmetry.space_group_name_H-M   'P 1'
#
loop_
_entity.id
_entity.type
_entity.pdbx_description
1 polymer ?
#
loop_
_entity_poly.entity_id
_entity_poly.type
_entity_poly.pdbx_seq_one_letter_code
_entity_poly.pdbx_strand_id
1 'polypeptide(L)'
;MTTIAYIRVSTTDQNTDRQLDGETYDKAFTDKCSGGSKERPALVELLDYVRDGDLVIVHSIDRLARNIDDLRSLVLELNNKGVTVRFCKESLTFSANDTSPMSELMLNMLGAVAQFERSMIKERQAEGIAKAKDKGVYKGRTSDMRRNAEIHKLKGEGLTNTAIAKQVGCSPKTVQRVLKQVA
;
A
#
# COMPACT_ATOMS: atom_id res chain seq x y z
N MET A 1 -28.57 14.96 1.76
CA MET A 1 -27.18 15.34 1.47
C MET A 1 -26.40 15.28 2.76
N THR A 2 -25.70 14.17 2.97
CA THR A 2 -24.82 13.95 4.11
C THR A 2 -23.39 14.17 3.66
N THR A 3 -22.55 14.77 4.49
CA THR A 3 -21.12 14.89 4.23
C THR A 3 -20.38 13.78 4.99
N ILE A 4 -19.70 12.90 4.24
CA ILE A 4 -18.97 11.76 4.76
C ILE A 4 -17.48 11.98 4.54
N ALA A 5 -16.69 11.89 5.60
CA ALA A 5 -15.24 11.94 5.54
C ALA A 5 -14.65 10.53 5.35
N TYR A 6 -13.69 10.40 4.43
CA TYR A 6 -12.82 9.24 4.37
C TYR A 6 -11.40 9.64 4.79
N ILE A 7 -10.87 8.97 5.80
CA ILE A 7 -9.57 9.26 6.38
C ILE A 7 -8.68 8.02 6.27
N ARG A 8 -7.46 8.19 5.76
CA ARG A 8 -6.47 7.11 5.73
C ARG A 8 -5.20 7.55 6.46
N VAL A 9 -4.80 6.81 7.47
CA VAL A 9 -3.57 7.09 8.23
C VAL A 9 -2.56 5.95 8.09
N SER A 10 -1.28 6.33 8.04
CA SER A 10 -0.18 5.37 8.12
C SER A 10 0.13 5.08 9.59
N THR A 11 0.68 3.90 9.91
CA THR A 11 1.11 3.58 11.29
C THR A 11 2.13 4.56 11.89
N THR A 12 2.81 5.35 11.05
CA THR A 12 3.85 6.29 11.48
C THR A 12 3.29 7.66 11.86
N ASP A 13 2.16 8.05 11.26
CA ASP A 13 1.42 9.27 11.60
C ASP A 13 0.23 8.90 12.49
N GLN A 14 0.43 8.93 13.81
CA GLN A 14 -0.67 8.82 14.77
C GLN A 14 -1.52 10.09 14.85
N ASN A 15 -1.17 11.15 14.12
CA ASN A 15 -1.88 12.42 14.17
C ASN A 15 -2.98 12.45 13.08
N THR A 16 -4.12 11.84 13.39
CA THR A 16 -5.36 11.90 12.58
C THR A 16 -5.89 13.32 12.42
N ASP A 17 -5.52 14.21 13.34
CA ASP A 17 -6.25 15.44 13.61
C ASP A 17 -6.07 16.49 12.50
N ARG A 18 -5.00 16.41 11.69
CA ARG A 18 -4.66 17.45 10.71
C ARG A 18 -5.16 17.25 9.28
N GLN A 19 -5.80 16.11 8.96
CA GLN A 19 -6.16 15.83 7.55
C GLN A 19 -7.43 16.56 7.10
N LEU A 20 -8.40 16.81 7.97
CA LEU A 20 -9.65 17.51 7.61
C LEU A 20 -9.92 18.69 8.55
N ASP A 21 -8.85 19.29 9.09
CA ASP A 21 -8.94 20.49 9.94
C ASP A 21 -9.69 21.60 9.20
N GLY A 22 -10.85 21.99 9.75
CA GLY A 22 -11.72 23.03 9.18
C GLY A 22 -12.85 22.54 8.28
N GLU A 23 -12.91 21.24 7.96
CA GLU A 23 -14.02 20.66 7.20
C GLU A 23 -15.08 20.09 8.13
N THR A 24 -16.36 20.38 7.84
CA THR A 24 -17.49 19.83 8.59
C THR A 24 -18.02 18.57 7.90
N TYR A 25 -18.16 17.48 8.64
CA TYR A 25 -18.73 16.22 8.16
C TYR A 25 -19.61 15.57 9.22
N ASP A 26 -20.62 14.82 8.76
CA ASP A 26 -21.59 14.15 9.62
C ASP A 26 -21.09 12.78 10.10
N LYS A 27 -20.25 12.12 9.28
CA LYS A 27 -19.71 10.79 9.56
C LYS A 27 -18.31 10.63 8.99
N ALA A 28 -17.45 9.86 9.66
CA ALA A 28 -16.12 9.52 9.17
C ALA A 28 -15.88 8.01 9.12
N PHE A 29 -15.19 7.57 8.07
CA PHE A 29 -14.66 6.21 7.92
C PHE A 29 -13.13 6.29 7.89
N THR A 30 -12.47 5.56 8.80
CA THR A 30 -11.01 5.68 8.99
C THR A 30 -10.30 4.35 8.79
N ASP A 31 -9.40 4.30 7.81
CA ASP A 31 -8.50 3.16 7.58
C ASP A 31 -7.11 3.41 8.18
N LYS A 32 -6.63 2.42 8.93
CA LYS A 32 -5.26 2.40 9.50
C LYS A 32 -4.40 1.40 8.72
N CYS A 33 -3.51 1.90 7.87
CA CYS A 33 -2.63 1.04 7.07
C CYS A 33 -1.24 0.93 7.72
N SER A 34 -0.89 -0.27 8.23
CA SER A 34 0.47 -0.56 8.69
C SER A 34 1.35 -1.07 7.57
N GLY A 35 2.48 -0.39 7.30
CA GLY A 35 3.71 -0.93 6.69
C GLY A 35 3.61 -1.98 5.56
N GLY A 36 2.56 -1.98 4.73
CA GLY A 36 2.34 -2.97 3.67
C GLY A 36 0.93 -3.58 3.59
N SER A 37 0.05 -3.35 4.57
CA SER A 37 -1.33 -3.85 4.52
C SER A 37 -2.11 -3.19 3.38
N LYS A 38 -2.78 -4.02 2.58
CA LYS A 38 -3.61 -3.63 1.44
C LYS A 38 -5.10 -3.60 1.76
N GLU A 39 -5.48 -3.86 3.00
CA GLU A 39 -6.89 -3.89 3.37
C GLU A 39 -7.36 -2.47 3.68
N ARG A 40 -8.56 -2.13 3.18
CA ARG A 40 -9.26 -0.86 3.40
C ARG A 40 -10.71 -1.15 3.85
N PRO A 41 -10.91 -1.85 4.98
CA PRO A 41 -12.26 -2.21 5.42
C PRO A 41 -13.16 -0.99 5.59
N ALA A 42 -12.64 0.15 6.07
CA ALA A 42 -13.45 1.35 6.26
C ALA A 42 -13.87 1.98 4.92
N LEU A 43 -13.03 1.93 3.88
CA LEU A 43 -13.43 2.32 2.53
C LEU A 43 -14.55 1.44 1.99
N VAL A 44 -14.49 0.12 2.21
CA VAL A 44 -15.55 -0.80 1.77
C VAL A 44 -16.87 -0.47 2.48
N GLU A 45 -16.83 -0.27 3.80
CA GLU A 45 -18.00 0.15 4.57
C GLU A 45 -18.55 1.50 4.11
N LEU A 46 -17.68 2.45 3.73
CA LEU A 46 -18.10 3.72 3.16
C LEU A 46 -18.83 3.51 1.84
N LEU A 47 -18.29 2.70 0.93
CA LEU A 47 -18.90 2.43 -0.38
C LEU A 47 -20.28 1.78 -0.24
N ASP A 48 -20.51 0.98 0.80
CA ASP A 48 -21.81 0.39 1.10
C ASP A 48 -22.77 1.36 1.82
N TYR A 49 -22.23 2.35 2.53
CA TYR A 49 -23.00 3.31 3.32
C TYR A 49 -23.58 4.47 2.49
N VAL A 50 -22.78 5.00 1.56
CA VAL A 50 -23.11 6.21 0.78
C VAL A 50 -24.31 6.02 -0.14
N ARG A 51 -25.05 7.11 -0.38
CA ARG A 51 -26.26 7.12 -1.19
C ARG A 51 -26.28 8.32 -2.14
N ASP A 52 -27.20 8.28 -3.09
CA ASP A 52 -27.42 9.38 -4.03
C ASP A 52 -27.57 10.73 -3.30
N GLY A 53 -26.86 11.74 -3.78
CA GLY A 53 -26.84 13.08 -3.21
C GLY A 53 -25.93 13.28 -1.99
N ASP A 54 -25.16 12.27 -1.58
CA ASP A 54 -24.12 12.43 -0.55
C ASP A 54 -22.83 13.07 -1.11
N LEU A 55 -22.05 13.65 -0.20
CA LEU A 55 -20.73 14.22 -0.47
C LEU A 55 -19.67 13.43 0.29
N VAL A 56 -18.74 12.80 -0.42
CA VAL A 56 -17.54 12.20 0.17
C VAL A 56 -16.40 13.21 0.11
N ILE A 57 -15.88 13.60 1.27
CA ILE A 57 -14.69 14.43 1.39
C ILE A 57 -13.48 13.58 1.75
N VAL A 58 -12.35 13.89 1.09
CA VAL A 58 -11.06 13.25 1.34
C VAL A 58 -10.00 14.33 1.37
N HIS A 59 -9.00 14.20 2.26
CA HIS A 59 -7.93 15.18 2.34
C HIS A 59 -7.18 15.36 1.01
N SER A 60 -6.74 14.25 0.40
CA SER A 60 -5.96 14.27 -0.85
C SER A 60 -6.14 13.00 -1.66
N ILE A 61 -5.76 13.05 -2.94
CA ILE A 61 -5.90 11.92 -3.87
C ILE A 61 -5.14 10.68 -3.38
N ASP A 62 -3.94 10.86 -2.83
CA ASP A 62 -3.12 9.75 -2.33
C ASP A 62 -3.76 9.03 -1.14
N ARG A 63 -4.69 9.67 -0.42
CA ARG A 63 -5.40 9.09 0.72
C ARG A 63 -6.54 8.19 0.27
N LEU A 64 -7.24 8.53 -0.81
CA LEU A 64 -8.28 7.69 -1.40
C LEU A 64 -7.69 6.49 -2.15
N ALA A 65 -6.79 6.76 -3.10
CA ALA A 65 -6.39 5.80 -4.12
C ALA A 65 -4.92 5.36 -4.01
N ARG A 66 -4.60 4.20 -4.59
CA ARG A 66 -3.23 3.64 -4.65
C ARG A 66 -2.51 3.91 -5.95
N ASN A 67 -3.28 4.10 -7.01
CA ASN A 67 -2.82 4.41 -8.36
C ASN A 67 -3.97 5.07 -9.12
N ILE A 68 -3.69 5.46 -10.36
CA ILE A 68 -4.66 5.99 -11.31
C ILE A 68 -5.89 5.09 -11.46
N ASP A 69 -5.68 3.79 -11.69
CA ASP A 69 -6.78 2.88 -12.01
C ASP A 69 -7.74 2.77 -10.83
N ASP A 70 -7.19 2.66 -9.61
CA ASP A 70 -7.95 2.65 -8.36
C ASP A 70 -8.67 3.99 -8.14
N LEU A 71 -8.03 5.13 -8.43
CA LEU A 71 -8.67 6.45 -8.34
C LEU A 71 -9.87 6.55 -9.28
N ARG A 72 -9.64 6.24 -10.57
CA ARG A 72 -10.68 6.30 -11.60
C ARG A 72 -11.84 5.37 -11.26
N SER A 73 -11.54 4.13 -10.86
CA SER A 73 -12.57 3.17 -10.46
C SER A 73 -13.39 3.65 -9.27
N LEU A 74 -12.75 4.16 -8.20
CA LEU A 74 -13.45 4.64 -7.01
C LEU A 74 -14.33 5.86 -7.30
N VAL A 75 -13.81 6.84 -8.05
CA VAL A 75 -14.57 8.04 -8.42
C VAL A 75 -15.75 7.68 -9.31
N LEU A 76 -15.56 6.81 -10.31
CA LEU A 76 -16.66 6.34 -11.17
C LEU A 76 -17.71 5.55 -10.38
N GLU A 77 -17.30 4.68 -9.46
CA GLU A 77 -18.23 3.92 -8.62
C GLU A 77 -19.09 4.86 -7.77
N LEU A 78 -18.48 5.85 -7.11
CA LEU A 78 -19.18 6.84 -6.29
C LEU A 78 -20.10 7.72 -7.15
N ASN A 79 -19.61 8.24 -8.28
CA ASN A 79 -20.43 9.05 -9.18
C ASN A 79 -21.62 8.27 -9.75
N ASN A 80 -21.44 7.00 -10.11
CA ASN A 80 -22.53 6.14 -10.58
C ASN A 80 -23.59 5.88 -9.50
N LYS A 81 -23.22 5.98 -8.22
CA LYS A 81 -24.14 5.95 -7.07
C LYS A 81 -24.78 7.31 -6.78
N GLY A 82 -24.50 8.35 -7.56
CA GLY A 82 -25.02 9.70 -7.34
C GLY A 82 -24.24 10.51 -6.29
N VAL A 83 -23.07 10.02 -5.88
CA VAL A 83 -22.24 10.63 -4.83
C VAL A 83 -21.24 11.60 -5.44
N THR A 84 -21.05 12.75 -4.80
CA THR A 84 -19.99 13.70 -5.18
C THR A 84 -18.73 13.43 -4.37
N VAL A 85 -17.55 13.46 -5.01
CA VAL A 85 -16.25 13.27 -4.36
C VAL A 85 -15.48 14.58 -4.35
N ARG A 86 -14.99 15.03 -3.19
CA ARG A 86 -14.16 16.24 -3.06
C ARG A 86 -12.80 15.91 -2.43
N PHE A 87 -11.75 16.42 -3.07
CA PHE A 87 -10.39 16.39 -2.55
C PHE A 87 -10.00 17.77 -2.04
N CYS A 88 -9.85 17.92 -0.72
CA CYS A 88 -9.64 19.22 -0.08
C CYS A 88 -8.31 19.87 -0.47
N LYS A 89 -7.21 19.09 -0.47
CA LYS A 89 -5.87 19.59 -0.76
C LYS A 89 -5.72 20.05 -2.20
N GLU A 90 -6.24 19.29 -3.15
CA GLU A 90 -6.19 19.62 -4.58
C GLU A 90 -7.29 20.61 -4.99
N SER A 91 -8.26 20.91 -4.10
CA SER A 91 -9.44 21.73 -4.39
C SER A 91 -10.23 21.23 -5.61
N LEU A 92 -10.34 19.90 -5.72
CA LEU A 92 -11.02 19.23 -6.83
C LEU A 92 -12.34 18.62 -6.35
N THR A 93 -13.38 18.74 -7.16
CA THR A 93 -14.68 18.12 -6.91
C THR A 93 -15.15 17.39 -8.17
N PHE A 94 -15.52 16.12 -8.02
CA PHE A 94 -16.11 15.27 -9.04
C PHE A 94 -17.54 15.01 -8.65
N SER A 95 -18.48 15.69 -9.30
CA SER A 95 -19.91 15.52 -9.04
C SER A 95 -20.49 14.43 -9.94
N ALA A 96 -21.37 13.60 -9.38
CA ALA A 96 -22.18 12.66 -10.15
C ALA A 96 -23.03 13.35 -11.23
N ASN A 97 -23.44 14.60 -10.98
CA ASN A 97 -24.25 15.39 -11.91
C ASN A 97 -23.40 16.16 -12.94
N ASP A 98 -22.06 16.18 -12.77
CA ASP A 98 -21.15 16.84 -13.71
C ASP A 98 -20.59 15.81 -14.70
N THR A 99 -21.38 15.54 -15.72
CA THR A 99 -21.01 14.72 -16.89
C THR A 99 -20.35 15.53 -17.99
N SER A 100 -19.83 16.73 -17.68
CA SER A 100 -19.18 17.56 -18.69
C SER A 100 -17.91 16.88 -19.23
N PRO A 101 -17.60 17.04 -20.53
CA PRO A 101 -16.34 16.55 -21.10
C PRO A 101 -15.09 17.08 -20.37
N MET A 102 -15.21 18.21 -19.66
CA MET A 102 -14.14 18.81 -18.88
C MET A 102 -13.88 18.04 -17.58
N SER A 103 -14.94 17.64 -16.86
CA SER A 103 -14.85 16.77 -15.68
C SER A 103 -14.20 15.42 -16.03
N GLU A 104 -14.61 14.83 -17.16
CA GLU A 104 -14.02 13.58 -17.65
C GLU A 104 -12.54 13.76 -18.06
N LEU A 105 -12.20 14.85 -18.75
CA LEU A 105 -10.81 15.18 -19.10
C LEU A 105 -9.96 15.35 -17.85
N MET A 106 -10.44 16.06 -16.82
CA MET A 106 -9.70 16.25 -15.57
C MET A 106 -9.43 14.94 -14.86
N LEU A 107 -10.42 14.04 -14.78
CA LEU A 107 -10.23 12.71 -14.18
C LEU A 107 -9.16 11.91 -14.93
N ASN A 108 -9.21 11.92 -16.26
CA ASN A 108 -8.23 11.24 -17.11
C ASN A 108 -6.82 11.86 -16.98
N MET A 109 -6.71 13.18 -16.92
CA MET A 109 -5.44 13.90 -16.75
C MET A 109 -4.79 13.62 -15.40
N LEU A 110 -5.55 13.69 -14.30
CA LEU A 110 -5.03 13.39 -12.95
C LEU A 110 -4.51 11.97 -12.87
N GLY A 111 -5.25 11.07 -13.51
CA GLY A 111 -4.79 9.72 -13.69
C GLY A 111 -3.44 9.65 -14.39
N ALA A 112 -3.34 10.24 -15.59
CA ALA A 112 -2.12 10.22 -16.39
C ALA A 112 -0.92 10.79 -15.63
N VAL A 113 -1.10 11.90 -14.89
CA VAL A 113 -0.05 12.50 -14.06
C VAL A 113 0.41 11.54 -12.95
N ALA A 114 -0.52 10.90 -12.23
CA ALA A 114 -0.16 9.94 -11.19
C ALA A 114 0.60 8.72 -11.75
N GLN A 115 0.22 8.23 -12.94
CA GLN A 115 0.94 7.15 -13.62
C GLN A 115 2.34 7.56 -14.04
N PHE A 116 2.48 8.78 -14.57
CA PHE A 116 3.76 9.38 -14.92
C PHE A 116 4.69 9.47 -13.69
N GLU A 117 4.23 10.04 -12.57
CA GLU A 117 5.01 10.14 -11.34
C GLU A 117 5.46 8.77 -10.82
N ARG A 118 4.57 7.77 -10.82
CA ARG A 118 4.91 6.41 -10.40
C ARG A 118 5.99 5.79 -11.29
N SER A 119 5.93 6.06 -12.59
CA SER A 119 6.91 5.56 -13.56
C SER A 119 8.28 6.22 -13.32
N MET A 120 8.30 7.53 -13.09
CA MET A 120 9.51 8.29 -12.74
C MET A 120 10.16 7.80 -11.44
N ILE A 121 9.37 7.49 -10.40
CA ILE A 121 9.90 6.93 -9.14
C ILE A 121 10.57 5.58 -9.37
N LYS A 122 9.92 4.70 -10.15
CA LYS A 122 10.47 3.37 -10.47
C LYS A 122 11.76 3.46 -11.30
N GLU A 123 11.81 4.38 -12.25
CA GLU A 123 13.00 4.63 -13.07
C GLU A 123 14.18 5.07 -12.20
N ARG A 124 14.00 6.09 -11.34
CA ARG A 124 15.02 6.53 -10.39
C ARG A 124 15.45 5.42 -9.43
N GLN A 125 14.51 4.59 -8.97
CA GLN A 125 14.82 3.44 -8.14
C GLN A 125 15.70 2.43 -8.90
N ALA A 126 15.37 2.13 -10.15
CA ALA A 126 16.15 1.23 -10.99
C ALA A 126 17.57 1.75 -11.24
N GLU A 127 17.73 3.04 -11.53
CA GLU A 127 19.04 3.69 -11.64
C GLU A 127 19.85 3.60 -10.34
N GLY A 128 19.21 3.84 -9.19
CA GLY A 128 19.83 3.72 -7.88
C GLY A 128 20.30 2.28 -7.59
N ILE A 129 19.46 1.29 -7.92
CA ILE A 129 19.80 -0.13 -7.82
C ILE A 129 20.99 -0.48 -8.73
N ALA A 130 21.00 0.00 -9.97
CA ALA A 130 22.10 -0.23 -10.91
C ALA A 130 23.42 0.31 -10.35
N LYS A 131 23.45 1.57 -9.91
CA LYS A 131 24.64 2.18 -9.28
C LYS A 131 25.10 1.43 -8.02
N ALA A 132 24.15 0.95 -7.20
CA ALA A 132 24.47 0.18 -6.00
C ALA A 132 25.00 -1.24 -6.30
N LYS A 133 24.53 -1.86 -7.40
CA LYS A 133 25.09 -3.11 -7.92
C LYS A 133 26.51 -2.91 -8.44
N ASP A 134 26.76 -1.85 -9.21
CA ASP A 134 28.11 -1.52 -9.72
C ASP A 134 29.10 -1.26 -8.58
N LYS A 135 28.63 -0.64 -7.49
CA LYS A 135 29.40 -0.43 -6.25
C LYS A 135 29.53 -1.68 -5.37
N GLY A 136 28.93 -2.81 -5.74
CA GLY A 136 28.99 -4.05 -4.96
C GLY A 136 28.28 -4.00 -3.60
N VAL A 137 27.33 -3.08 -3.41
CA VAL A 137 26.62 -2.89 -2.13
C VAL A 137 25.75 -4.10 -1.79
N TYR A 138 25.14 -4.73 -2.79
CA TYR A 138 24.27 -5.89 -2.60
C TYR A 138 25.10 -7.17 -2.37
N LYS A 139 25.33 -7.51 -1.09
CA LYS A 139 26.04 -8.73 -0.67
C LYS A 139 25.13 -9.97 -0.50
N GLY A 140 23.88 -9.86 -0.92
CA GLY A 140 22.86 -10.90 -0.70
C GLY A 140 22.45 -11.01 0.77
N ARG A 141 21.68 -12.07 1.09
CA ARG A 141 21.23 -12.34 2.45
C ARG A 141 22.39 -12.95 3.25
N THR A 142 22.84 -12.28 4.32
CA THR A 142 23.86 -12.81 5.23
C THR A 142 23.43 -14.15 5.82
N SER A 143 24.33 -15.14 5.80
CA SER A 143 24.09 -16.44 6.41
C SER A 143 24.09 -16.33 7.93
N ASP A 144 23.11 -16.97 8.56
CA ASP A 144 23.08 -17.11 10.02
C ASP A 144 24.12 -18.15 10.47
N MET A 145 25.29 -17.66 10.88
CA MET A 145 26.43 -18.48 11.26
C MET A 145 26.13 -19.36 12.49
N ARG A 146 25.38 -18.84 13.46
CA ARG A 146 25.02 -19.58 14.68
C ARG A 146 24.13 -20.76 14.33
N ARG A 147 23.10 -20.50 13.53
CA ARG A 147 22.20 -21.54 13.03
C ARG A 147 22.94 -22.61 12.23
N ASN A 148 23.88 -22.19 11.38
CA ASN A 148 24.65 -23.13 10.57
C ASN A 148 25.55 -24.02 11.43
N ALA A 149 26.23 -23.46 12.44
CA ALA A 149 27.06 -24.23 13.37
C ALA A 149 26.23 -25.25 14.17
N GLU A 150 25.04 -24.85 14.62
CA GLU A 150 24.11 -25.74 15.33
C GLU A 150 23.62 -26.90 14.43
N ILE A 151 23.33 -26.63 13.15
CA ILE A 151 22.98 -27.67 12.17
C ILE A 151 24.12 -28.68 12.02
N HIS A 152 25.38 -28.24 11.95
CA HIS A 152 26.53 -29.15 11.84
C HIS A 152 26.73 -29.97 13.11
N LYS A 153 26.58 -29.37 14.30
CA LYS A 153 26.68 -30.07 15.58
C LYS A 153 25.65 -31.20 15.68
N LEU A 154 24.37 -30.88 15.45
CA LEU A 154 23.29 -31.86 15.51
C LEU A 154 23.44 -32.96 14.44
N LYS A 155 24.05 -32.63 13.29
CA LYS A 155 24.36 -33.63 12.27
C LYS A 155 25.46 -34.59 12.73
N GLY A 156 26.49 -34.09 13.41
CA GLY A 156 27.54 -34.91 14.03
C GLY A 156 27.03 -35.82 15.15
N GLU A 157 25.98 -35.40 15.85
CA GLU A 157 25.25 -36.20 16.85
C GLU A 157 24.33 -37.28 16.21
N GLY A 158 24.30 -37.39 14.87
CA GLY A 158 23.58 -38.44 14.15
C GLY A 158 22.11 -38.15 13.85
N LEU A 159 21.62 -36.94 14.13
CA LEU A 159 20.21 -36.60 13.89
C LEU A 159 19.88 -36.57 12.38
N THR A 160 18.63 -36.93 12.07
CA THR A 160 18.08 -36.82 10.71
C THR A 160 17.85 -35.36 10.34
N ASN A 161 17.96 -35.03 9.05
CA ASN A 161 17.81 -33.64 8.58
C ASN A 161 16.45 -33.04 8.95
N THR A 162 15.41 -33.87 9.06
CA THR A 162 14.06 -33.47 9.48
C THR A 162 14.00 -33.13 10.97
N ALA A 163 14.67 -33.90 11.82
CA ALA A 163 14.76 -33.63 13.26
C ALA A 163 15.55 -32.33 13.52
N ILE A 164 16.68 -32.15 12.83
CA ILE A 164 17.49 -30.93 12.89
C ILE A 164 16.66 -29.70 12.47
N ALA A 165 15.92 -29.80 11.36
CA ALA A 165 15.07 -28.71 10.88
C ALA A 165 14.02 -28.28 11.91
N LYS A 166 13.38 -29.25 12.59
CA LYS A 166 12.39 -29.00 13.63
C LYS A 166 13.01 -28.34 14.87
N GLN A 167 14.18 -28.81 15.29
CA GLN A 167 14.86 -28.31 16.50
C GLN A 167 15.44 -26.91 16.31
N VAL A 168 16.01 -26.64 15.14
CA VAL A 168 16.65 -25.35 14.80
C VAL A 168 15.62 -24.31 14.30
N GLY A 169 14.37 -24.72 14.05
CA GLY A 169 13.32 -23.83 13.56
C GLY A 169 13.57 -23.34 12.13
N CYS A 170 14.01 -24.22 11.24
CA CYS A 170 14.26 -23.88 9.83
C CYS A 170 13.71 -24.95 8.86
N SER A 171 13.69 -24.65 7.56
CA SER A 171 13.21 -25.63 6.58
C SER A 171 14.22 -26.76 6.36
N PRO A 172 13.79 -28.00 6.07
CA PRO A 172 14.69 -29.10 5.72
C PRO A 172 15.61 -28.79 4.52
N LYS A 173 15.14 -27.95 3.59
CA LYS A 173 15.96 -27.43 2.47
C LYS A 173 17.12 -26.54 2.97
N THR A 174 16.90 -25.77 4.04
CA THR A 174 17.96 -24.97 4.67
C THR A 174 19.02 -25.88 5.28
N VAL A 175 18.62 -26.92 6.00
CA VAL A 175 19.54 -27.93 6.56
C VAL A 175 20.37 -28.59 5.46
N GLN A 176 19.73 -29.08 4.40
CA GLN A 176 20.45 -29.68 3.26
C GLN A 176 21.42 -28.71 2.59
N ARG A 177 21.00 -27.45 2.38
CA ARG A 177 21.85 -26.42 1.76
C ARG A 177 23.08 -26.12 2.62
N VAL A 178 22.90 -25.97 3.93
CA VAL A 178 24.00 -25.70 4.88
C VAL A 178 24.97 -26.87 4.92
N LEU A 179 24.47 -28.10 5.01
CA LEU A 179 25.32 -29.30 5.01
C LEU A 179 26.06 -29.52 3.66
N LYS A 180 25.50 -29.08 2.53
CA LYS A 180 26.15 -29.12 1.21
C LYS A 180 27.17 -28.00 0.98
N GLN A 181 27.10 -26.89 1.72
CA GLN A 181 28.00 -25.75 1.57
C GLN A 181 29.38 -25.98 2.18
N VAL A 182 29.58 -27.09 2.90
CA VAL A 182 30.90 -27.56 3.33
C VAL A 182 31.35 -28.68 2.40
N ALA A 183 31.96 -28.28 1.29
CA ALA A 183 32.89 -29.03 0.46
C ALA A 183 33.94 -28.04 -0.08
#